data_AF-A0A2E1XMF9-F1
#
_entry.id   AF-A0A2E1XMF9-F1
#
_cell.length_a   1.000
_cell.length_b   1.000
_cell.length_c   1.000
_cell.angle_alpha   90.00
_cell.angle_beta   90.00
_cell.angle_gamma   90.00
#
_symmetry.space_group_name_H-M   'P 1'
#
loop_
_entity.id
_entity.type
_entity.pdbx_description
1 polymer ?
#
loop_
_entity_poly.entity_id
_entity_poly.type
_entity_poly.pdbx_seq_one_letter_code
_entity_poly.pdbx_strand_id
1 'polypeptide(L)'
;MSASDSLRHRLLLLPPKTGVAFQRLHESGLIAEDALGAILDAGAITGDTARLLGFAVAYHHLQAQGAPVADVIRMARARNRRVNLGWGAKRWKAEHDRLSRAETLQRLAQENVVYDVSKFAARLPPAFSGYLIRTSRRLGMEGLRQRHCVASYHDMIKAGRCAIAAVFVGKRRWTVELVETPGSEAELRIAQIKARLNGLPSNEVRECIHEMLGVDPKAPALAGGLRPMPQERHYLQTLRSVLPILREHGVRRVHVSFDGAGDSGSIDYVDYEDGEIDAEAVMVEHQRVSRRFGGEGWIVETERVRCSVDEAIKDLTYDYLDETQVDWYNNDGGFGALVIDVEHGTVSLEVNVRLTESSTEFSSEISIETGEEE
;
A
#
# COMPACT_ATOMS: atom_id res chain seq x y z
N MET A 1 37.00 4.41 -19.11
CA MET A 1 36.76 5.74 -18.51
C MET A 1 36.26 5.53 -17.10
N SER A 2 36.84 6.21 -16.10
CA SER A 2 36.29 6.18 -14.74
C SER A 2 34.92 6.87 -14.70
N ALA A 3 34.10 6.62 -13.67
CA ALA A 3 32.80 7.30 -13.51
C ALA A 3 32.97 8.83 -13.43
N SER A 4 34.04 9.29 -12.76
CA SER A 4 34.44 10.70 -12.69
C SER A 4 34.82 11.30 -14.05
N ASP A 5 35.53 10.54 -14.91
CA ASP A 5 35.83 10.97 -16.28
C ASP A 5 34.57 11.07 -17.16
N SER A 6 33.59 10.19 -16.93
CA SER A 6 32.30 10.21 -17.61
C SER A 6 31.49 11.47 -17.25
N LEU A 7 31.45 11.86 -15.97
CA LEU A 7 30.74 13.05 -15.53
C LEU A 7 31.40 14.34 -16.01
N ARG A 8 32.73 14.45 -15.93
CA ARG A 8 33.46 15.60 -16.46
C ARG A 8 33.20 15.80 -17.96
N HIS A 9 33.23 14.72 -18.74
CA HIS A 9 32.91 14.79 -20.16
C HIS A 9 31.47 15.30 -20.40
N ARG A 10 30.50 14.80 -19.62
CA ARG A 10 29.10 15.24 -19.73
C ARG A 10 28.90 16.71 -19.33
N LEU A 11 29.64 17.21 -18.36
CA LEU A 11 29.62 18.63 -17.98
C LEU A 11 30.14 19.54 -19.09
N LEU A 12 31.15 19.09 -19.85
CA LEU A 12 31.69 19.84 -20.99
C LEU A 12 30.72 19.95 -22.16
N LEU A 13 29.76 19.02 -22.27
CA LEU A 13 28.70 19.06 -23.29
C LEU A 13 27.58 20.05 -22.95
N LEU A 14 27.51 20.56 -21.71
CA LEU A 14 26.54 21.57 -21.30
C LEU A 14 26.99 22.98 -21.70
N PRO A 15 26.05 23.94 -21.82
CA PRO A 15 26.40 25.34 -21.96
C PRO A 15 27.37 25.79 -20.85
N PRO A 16 28.39 26.63 -21.14
CA PRO A 16 29.42 26.99 -20.17
C PRO A 16 28.88 27.55 -18.85
N LYS A 17 27.78 28.32 -18.90
CA LYS A 17 27.10 28.87 -17.72
C LYS A 17 26.56 27.78 -16.78
N THR A 18 26.14 26.65 -17.33
CA THR A 18 25.56 25.52 -16.60
C THR A 18 26.66 24.52 -16.20
N GLY A 19 27.52 24.12 -17.14
CA GLY A 19 28.58 23.14 -16.92
C GLY A 19 29.60 23.60 -15.87
N VAL A 20 30.07 24.85 -15.95
CA VAL A 20 31.03 25.41 -14.97
C VAL A 20 30.41 25.55 -13.59
N ALA A 21 29.13 25.92 -13.51
CA ALA A 21 28.43 26.03 -12.24
C ALA A 21 28.31 24.67 -11.55
N PHE A 22 27.89 23.63 -12.26
CA PHE A 22 27.84 22.27 -11.72
C PHE A 22 29.21 21.72 -11.33
N GLN A 23 30.24 22.01 -12.13
CA GLN A 23 31.60 21.62 -11.79
C GLN A 23 32.02 22.22 -10.44
N ARG A 24 31.81 23.53 -10.23
CA ARG A 24 32.14 24.20 -8.96
C ARG A 24 31.32 23.66 -7.80
N LEU A 25 30.01 23.44 -7.99
CA LEU A 25 29.13 22.89 -6.95
C LEU A 25 29.58 21.49 -6.53
N HIS A 26 29.97 20.64 -7.49
CA HIS A 26 30.49 19.32 -7.21
C HIS A 26 31.86 19.34 -6.53
N GLU A 27 32.81 20.14 -7.03
CA GLU A 27 34.14 20.30 -6.42
C GLU A 27 34.08 20.86 -4.98
N SER A 28 33.08 21.70 -4.68
CA SER A 28 32.82 22.21 -3.33
C SER A 28 32.11 21.22 -2.40
N GLY A 29 31.71 20.04 -2.89
CA GLY A 29 30.98 19.03 -2.12
C GLY A 29 29.50 19.34 -1.88
N LEU A 30 28.95 20.41 -2.48
CA LEU A 30 27.54 20.78 -2.32
C LEU A 30 26.60 19.86 -3.11
N ILE A 31 27.09 19.20 -4.16
CA ILE A 31 26.36 18.18 -4.92
C ILE A 31 27.23 16.92 -5.00
N ALA A 32 26.72 15.83 -4.44
CA ALA A 32 27.36 14.52 -4.49
C ALA A 32 27.40 13.96 -5.93
N GLU A 33 28.36 13.06 -6.20
CA GLU A 33 28.60 12.52 -7.55
C GLU A 33 27.38 11.78 -8.12
N ASP A 34 26.68 11.03 -7.28
CA ASP A 34 25.46 10.29 -7.60
C ASP A 34 24.29 11.23 -7.95
N ALA A 35 24.08 12.27 -7.15
CA ALA A 35 23.08 13.31 -7.40
C ALA A 35 23.37 14.06 -8.70
N LEU A 36 24.64 14.43 -8.94
CA LEU A 36 25.07 15.06 -10.17
C LEU A 36 24.79 14.15 -11.38
N GLY A 37 25.12 12.87 -11.28
CA GLY A 37 24.83 11.88 -12.33
C GLY A 37 23.34 11.81 -12.67
N ALA A 38 22.47 11.76 -11.65
CA ALA A 38 21.02 11.74 -11.83
C ALA A 38 20.49 13.03 -12.47
N ILE A 39 20.97 14.21 -12.03
CA ILE A 39 20.57 15.51 -12.60
C ILE A 39 20.97 15.61 -14.08
N LEU A 40 22.19 15.18 -14.41
CA LEU A 40 22.66 15.16 -15.80
C LEU A 40 21.88 14.16 -16.65
N ASP A 41 21.44 13.03 -16.07
CA ASP A 41 20.58 12.05 -16.75
C ASP A 41 19.21 12.67 -17.03
N ALA A 42 18.65 13.41 -16.08
CA ALA A 42 17.40 14.15 -16.27
C ALA A 42 17.52 15.18 -17.40
N GLY A 43 18.67 15.87 -17.50
CA GLY A 43 18.96 16.79 -18.59
C GLY A 43 19.03 16.11 -19.95
N ALA A 44 19.64 14.93 -20.02
CA ALA A 44 19.70 14.15 -21.25
C ALA A 44 18.31 13.64 -21.69
N ILE A 45 17.44 13.27 -20.74
CA ILE A 45 16.07 12.83 -21.04
C ILE A 45 15.20 14.00 -21.52
N THR A 46 15.34 15.17 -20.89
CA THR A 46 14.45 16.32 -21.12
C THR A 46 14.92 17.24 -22.24
N GLY A 47 16.21 17.24 -22.56
CA GLY A 47 16.85 18.25 -23.41
C GLY A 47 16.94 19.64 -22.76
N ASP A 48 16.34 19.85 -21.58
CA ASP A 48 16.22 21.15 -20.92
C ASP A 48 17.44 21.43 -20.03
N THR A 49 18.56 21.74 -20.68
CA THR A 49 19.82 22.07 -19.99
C THR A 49 19.78 23.42 -19.25
N ALA A 50 18.83 24.29 -19.60
CA ALA A 50 18.68 25.63 -19.00
C ALA A 50 18.09 25.56 -17.59
N ARG A 51 17.13 24.65 -17.35
CA ARG A 51 16.50 24.49 -16.03
C ARG A 51 17.28 23.60 -15.08
N LEU A 52 18.35 22.93 -15.52
CA LEU A 52 19.08 21.96 -14.69
C LEU A 52 19.60 22.54 -13.37
N LEU A 53 20.14 23.76 -13.36
CA LEU A 53 20.62 24.38 -12.12
C LEU A 53 19.48 24.60 -11.11
N GLY A 54 18.32 25.05 -11.58
CA GLY A 54 17.13 25.18 -10.73
C GLY A 54 16.61 23.80 -10.28
N PHE A 55 16.65 22.82 -11.18
CA PHE A 55 16.29 21.44 -10.85
C PHE A 55 17.24 20.82 -9.83
N ALA A 56 18.53 21.17 -9.80
CA ALA A 56 19.46 20.66 -8.78
C ALA A 56 19.03 21.03 -7.36
N VAL A 57 18.53 22.26 -7.17
CA VAL A 57 17.95 22.70 -5.89
C VAL A 57 16.66 21.93 -5.60
N ALA A 58 15.78 21.81 -6.60
CA ALA A 58 14.55 21.05 -6.47
C ALA A 58 14.80 19.55 -6.17
N TYR A 59 15.85 18.96 -6.75
CA TYR A 59 16.23 17.56 -6.58
C TYR A 59 16.56 17.27 -5.12
N HIS A 60 17.40 18.10 -4.49
CA HIS A 60 17.71 17.95 -3.06
C HIS A 60 16.48 18.16 -2.18
N HIS A 61 15.62 19.12 -2.51
CA HIS A 61 14.37 19.34 -1.79
C HIS A 61 13.41 18.14 -1.92
N LEU A 62 13.27 17.57 -3.11
CA LEU A 62 12.45 16.39 -3.38
C LEU A 62 13.02 15.15 -2.68
N GLN A 63 14.34 14.96 -2.66
CA GLN A 63 14.99 13.90 -1.89
C GLN A 63 14.74 14.03 -0.39
N ALA A 64 14.78 15.25 0.17
CA ALA A 64 14.47 15.49 1.58
C ALA A 64 13.01 15.14 1.92
N GLN A 65 12.09 15.19 0.94
CA GLN A 65 10.71 14.73 1.06
C GLN A 65 10.53 13.21 0.80
N GLY A 66 11.62 12.47 0.61
CA GLY A 66 11.58 11.04 0.30
C GLY A 66 11.12 10.70 -1.13
N ALA A 67 11.12 11.66 -2.06
CA ALA A 67 10.73 11.37 -3.44
C ALA A 67 11.84 10.57 -4.17
N PRO A 68 11.49 9.48 -4.88
CA PRO A 68 12.46 8.58 -5.54
C PRO A 68 12.95 9.13 -6.89
N VAL A 69 13.43 10.38 -6.92
CA VAL A 69 13.75 11.13 -8.15
C VAL A 69 14.82 10.43 -9.00
N ALA A 70 15.93 10.00 -8.38
CA ALA A 70 17.01 9.29 -9.06
C ALA A 70 16.53 8.00 -9.74
N ASP A 71 15.69 7.22 -9.05
CA ASP A 71 15.17 5.97 -9.57
C ASP A 71 14.21 6.18 -10.74
N VAL A 72 13.34 7.20 -10.66
CA VAL A 72 12.48 7.57 -11.79
C VAL A 72 13.31 7.95 -13.01
N ILE A 73 14.34 8.80 -12.84
CA ILE A 73 15.22 9.20 -13.94
C ILE A 73 15.91 7.98 -14.56
N ARG A 74 16.48 7.10 -13.74
CA ARG A 74 17.14 5.87 -14.19
C ARG A 74 16.19 4.98 -14.99
N MET A 75 15.00 4.69 -14.45
CA MET A 75 14.00 3.85 -15.10
C MET A 75 13.41 4.48 -16.37
N ALA A 76 13.22 5.81 -16.35
CA ALA A 76 12.71 6.55 -17.50
C ALA A 76 13.73 6.55 -18.64
N ARG A 77 15.02 6.77 -18.34
CA ARG A 77 16.11 6.69 -19.32
C ARG A 77 16.18 5.32 -19.98
N ALA A 78 16.12 4.24 -19.19
CA ALA A 78 16.18 2.86 -19.69
C ALA A 78 15.01 2.51 -20.64
N ARG A 79 13.90 3.25 -20.57
CA ARG A 79 12.69 3.02 -21.36
C ARG A 79 12.37 4.14 -22.35
N ASN A 80 13.30 5.06 -22.57
CA ASN A 80 13.12 6.25 -23.41
C ASN A 80 11.82 7.02 -23.08
N ARG A 81 11.52 7.19 -21.79
CA ARG A 81 10.33 7.89 -21.30
C ARG A 81 10.68 9.30 -20.87
N ARG A 82 9.81 10.25 -21.21
CA ARG A 82 9.96 11.65 -20.80
C ARG A 82 9.70 11.81 -19.30
N VAL A 83 10.40 12.78 -18.73
CA VAL A 83 10.28 13.21 -17.34
C VAL A 83 10.08 14.73 -17.33
N ASN A 84 9.32 15.25 -16.38
CA ASN A 84 9.17 16.70 -16.21
C ASN A 84 9.84 17.13 -14.90
N LEU A 85 10.83 18.01 -15.03
CA LEU A 85 11.64 18.52 -13.91
C LEU A 85 10.81 19.35 -12.90
N GLY A 86 9.66 19.87 -13.32
CA GLY A 86 8.76 20.67 -12.47
C GLY A 86 7.72 19.87 -11.68
N TRP A 87 7.77 18.53 -11.72
CA TRP A 87 6.87 17.71 -10.92
C TRP A 87 7.14 17.88 -9.42
N GLY A 88 6.06 17.97 -8.63
CA GLY A 88 6.12 17.88 -7.17
C GLY A 88 6.33 16.44 -6.67
N ALA A 89 6.69 16.28 -5.39
CA ALA A 89 7.03 14.97 -4.80
C ALA A 89 5.97 13.89 -5.02
N LYS A 90 4.68 14.21 -4.87
CA LYS A 90 3.57 13.28 -5.12
C LYS A 90 3.59 12.72 -6.54
N ARG A 91 3.87 13.56 -7.55
CA ARG A 91 3.89 13.14 -8.96
C ARG A 91 5.13 12.29 -9.26
N TRP A 92 6.28 12.61 -8.67
CA TRP A 92 7.48 11.76 -8.76
C TRP A 92 7.26 10.37 -8.15
N LYS A 93 6.64 10.27 -6.96
CA LYS A 93 6.27 8.99 -6.34
C LYS A 93 5.31 8.18 -7.22
N ALA A 94 4.28 8.82 -7.76
CA ALA A 94 3.35 8.15 -8.68
C ALA A 94 4.03 7.63 -9.96
N GLU A 95 4.97 8.39 -10.54
CA GLU A 95 5.71 7.93 -11.73
C GLU A 95 6.67 6.80 -11.41
N HIS A 96 7.33 6.84 -10.25
CA HIS A 96 8.13 5.72 -9.74
C HIS A 96 7.31 4.45 -9.66
N ASP A 97 6.14 4.51 -9.02
CA ASP A 97 5.31 3.32 -8.82
C ASP A 97 4.81 2.76 -10.15
N ARG A 98 4.55 3.63 -11.13
CA ARG A 98 4.16 3.23 -12.50
C ARG A 98 5.32 2.53 -13.23
N LEU A 99 6.52 3.10 -13.19
CA LEU A 99 7.70 2.56 -13.86
C LEU A 99 8.18 1.25 -13.23
N SER A 100 8.23 1.20 -11.89
CA SER A 100 8.61 0.01 -11.13
C SER A 100 7.65 -1.17 -11.38
N ARG A 101 6.34 -0.89 -11.45
CA ARG A 101 5.34 -1.89 -11.86
C ARG A 101 5.60 -2.39 -13.28
N ALA A 102 5.82 -1.49 -14.24
CA ALA A 102 6.10 -1.89 -15.63
C ALA A 102 7.38 -2.74 -15.74
N GLU A 103 8.42 -2.41 -14.98
CA GLU A 103 9.66 -3.17 -14.93
C GLU A 103 9.49 -4.56 -14.35
N THR A 104 8.81 -4.63 -13.20
CA THR A 104 8.48 -5.90 -12.57
C THR A 104 7.73 -6.79 -13.56
N LEU A 105 6.73 -6.26 -14.26
CA LEU A 105 5.94 -7.03 -15.22
C LEU A 105 6.75 -7.50 -16.43
N GLN A 106 7.62 -6.64 -16.97
CA GLN A 106 8.50 -7.00 -18.07
C GLN A 106 9.48 -8.10 -17.66
N ARG A 107 10.12 -7.95 -16.50
CA ARG A 107 11.04 -8.95 -15.93
C ARG A 107 10.33 -10.29 -15.72
N LEU A 108 9.16 -10.27 -15.08
CA LEU A 108 8.34 -11.46 -14.87
C LEU A 108 7.98 -12.17 -16.17
N ALA A 109 7.67 -11.41 -17.23
CA ALA A 109 7.36 -11.96 -18.54
C ALA A 109 8.59 -12.53 -19.25
N GLN A 110 9.75 -11.90 -19.13
CA GLN A 110 11.00 -12.31 -19.77
C GLN A 110 11.62 -13.54 -19.09
N GLU A 111 11.74 -13.53 -17.76
CA GLU A 111 12.32 -14.66 -17.03
C GLU A 111 11.44 -15.91 -17.11
N ASN A 112 10.12 -15.73 -17.12
CA ASN A 112 9.10 -16.79 -17.19
C ASN A 112 9.43 -18.02 -16.29
N VAL A 113 9.92 -17.76 -15.08
CA VAL A 113 10.27 -18.77 -14.08
C VAL A 113 9.06 -19.66 -13.83
N VAL A 114 9.28 -20.98 -13.86
CA VAL A 114 8.27 -21.97 -13.45
C VAL A 114 8.36 -22.14 -11.94
N TYR A 115 7.23 -21.99 -11.25
CA TYR A 115 7.11 -22.13 -9.82
C TYR A 115 6.77 -23.57 -9.44
N ASP A 116 7.46 -24.11 -8.44
CA ASP A 116 7.02 -25.33 -7.79
C ASP A 116 5.89 -25.04 -6.79
N VAL A 117 4.67 -25.32 -7.22
CA VAL A 117 3.45 -25.21 -6.39
C VAL A 117 2.85 -26.57 -6.08
N SER A 118 3.62 -27.65 -6.24
CA SER A 118 3.13 -29.03 -6.15
C SER A 118 2.55 -29.33 -4.77
N LYS A 119 3.19 -28.81 -3.70
CA LYS A 119 2.69 -28.96 -2.33
C LYS A 119 1.30 -28.34 -2.11
N PHE A 120 1.01 -27.22 -2.77
CA PHE A 120 -0.30 -26.58 -2.71
C PHE A 120 -1.30 -27.32 -3.59
N ALA A 121 -0.88 -27.70 -4.81
CA ALA A 121 -1.72 -28.41 -5.76
C ALA A 121 -2.21 -29.76 -5.22
N ALA A 122 -1.38 -30.48 -4.46
CA ALA A 122 -1.74 -31.77 -3.85
C ALA A 122 -2.82 -31.66 -2.75
N ARG A 123 -3.02 -30.47 -2.18
CA ARG A 123 -3.95 -30.21 -1.06
C ARG A 123 -5.20 -29.44 -1.50
N LEU A 124 -5.25 -29.03 -2.76
CA LEU A 124 -6.45 -28.43 -3.35
C LEU A 124 -7.31 -29.52 -4.01
N PRO A 125 -8.62 -29.27 -4.18
CA PRO A 125 -9.49 -30.12 -4.98
C PRO A 125 -8.90 -30.34 -6.39
N PRO A 126 -9.08 -31.54 -6.98
CA PRO A 126 -8.53 -31.88 -8.29
C PRO A 126 -9.05 -30.97 -9.41
N ALA A 127 -10.22 -30.37 -9.22
CA ALA A 127 -10.77 -29.34 -10.08
C ALA A 127 -11.52 -28.29 -9.25
N PHE A 128 -11.35 -27.03 -9.60
CA PHE A 128 -12.13 -25.90 -9.10
C PHE A 128 -12.29 -24.86 -10.20
N SER A 129 -13.20 -23.88 -10.01
CA SER A 129 -13.40 -22.77 -10.95
C SER A 129 -12.23 -21.80 -10.87
N GLY A 130 -11.10 -22.17 -11.47
CA GLY A 130 -9.85 -21.43 -11.32
C GLY A 130 -8.60 -22.23 -11.69
N TYR A 131 -7.44 -21.69 -11.35
CA TYR A 131 -6.16 -22.37 -11.50
C TYR A 131 -5.06 -21.74 -10.62
N LEU A 132 -4.07 -22.54 -10.25
CA LEU A 132 -2.82 -22.05 -9.66
C LEU A 132 -1.95 -21.34 -10.70
N ILE A 133 -1.37 -20.22 -10.31
CA ILE A 133 -0.38 -19.49 -11.10
C ILE A 133 0.96 -20.20 -10.96
N ARG A 134 1.40 -20.81 -12.07
CA ARG A 134 2.61 -21.66 -12.10
C ARG A 134 3.83 -20.99 -12.74
N THR A 135 3.69 -19.79 -13.28
CA THR A 135 4.82 -19.09 -13.90
C THR A 135 4.85 -17.62 -13.57
N SER A 136 6.04 -17.03 -13.54
CA SER A 136 6.22 -15.59 -13.33
C SER A 136 5.51 -14.77 -14.40
N ARG A 137 5.46 -15.23 -15.66
CA ARG A 137 4.69 -14.57 -16.72
C ARG A 137 3.20 -14.54 -16.39
N ARG A 138 2.63 -15.65 -15.91
CA ARG A 138 1.21 -15.68 -15.49
C ARG A 138 0.96 -14.80 -14.26
N LEU A 139 1.91 -14.75 -13.33
CA LEU A 139 1.84 -13.85 -12.17
C LEU A 139 1.86 -12.37 -12.59
N GLY A 140 2.73 -12.01 -13.54
CA GLY A 140 2.73 -10.67 -14.13
C GLY A 140 1.41 -10.34 -14.82
N MET A 141 0.85 -11.29 -15.59
CA MET A 141 -0.47 -11.12 -16.19
C MET A 141 -1.59 -11.00 -15.16
N GLU A 142 -1.46 -11.61 -13.98
CA GLU A 142 -2.40 -11.40 -12.86
C GLU A 142 -2.35 -9.96 -12.38
N GLY A 143 -1.15 -9.46 -12.08
CA GLY A 143 -0.94 -8.07 -11.65
C GLY A 143 -1.46 -7.05 -12.65
N LEU A 144 -1.29 -7.32 -13.95
CA LEU A 144 -1.86 -6.49 -15.02
C LEU A 144 -3.39 -6.52 -15.04
N ARG A 145 -3.99 -7.71 -15.00
CA ARG A 145 -5.46 -7.88 -15.09
C ARG A 145 -6.18 -7.30 -13.89
N GLN A 146 -5.63 -7.56 -12.71
CA GLN A 146 -6.23 -7.24 -11.43
C GLN A 146 -5.70 -5.94 -10.84
N ARG A 147 -4.72 -5.29 -11.47
CA ARG A 147 -4.18 -3.98 -11.05
C ARG A 147 -3.63 -3.96 -9.61
N HIS A 148 -3.13 -5.08 -9.09
CA HIS A 148 -2.44 -5.15 -7.79
C HIS A 148 -0.95 -5.45 -7.97
N CYS A 149 -0.15 -5.04 -6.98
CA CYS A 149 1.28 -5.34 -6.98
C CYS A 149 1.50 -6.85 -6.93
N VAL A 150 2.46 -7.33 -7.72
CA VAL A 150 2.84 -8.76 -7.76
C VAL A 150 4.32 -8.99 -7.50
N ALA A 151 5.08 -7.92 -7.25
CA ALA A 151 6.52 -8.00 -6.96
C ALA A 151 6.78 -8.86 -5.72
N SER A 152 6.04 -8.59 -4.64
CA SER A 152 6.14 -9.32 -3.37
C SER A 152 5.80 -10.82 -3.52
N TYR A 153 4.84 -11.16 -4.39
CA TYR A 153 4.48 -12.57 -4.62
C TYR A 153 5.58 -13.35 -5.34
N HIS A 154 6.32 -12.72 -6.27
CA HIS A 154 7.31 -13.45 -7.05
C HIS A 154 8.36 -14.14 -6.17
N ASP A 155 8.91 -13.41 -5.20
CA ASP A 155 9.94 -13.95 -4.30
C ASP A 155 9.35 -14.93 -3.28
N MET A 156 8.14 -14.67 -2.77
CA MET A 156 7.47 -15.57 -1.83
C MET A 156 7.10 -16.92 -2.47
N ILE A 157 6.64 -16.93 -3.72
CA ILE A 157 6.34 -18.17 -4.45
C ILE A 157 7.64 -18.92 -4.77
N LYS A 158 8.72 -18.23 -5.18
CA LYS A 158 10.03 -18.86 -5.41
C LYS A 158 10.59 -19.50 -4.14
N ALA A 159 10.40 -18.85 -3.00
CA ALA A 159 10.78 -19.39 -1.70
C ALA A 159 9.83 -20.49 -1.21
N GLY A 160 8.80 -20.86 -1.98
CA GLY A 160 7.80 -21.85 -1.61
C GLY A 160 6.93 -21.43 -0.43
N ARG A 161 6.91 -20.16 -0.03
CA ARG A 161 6.17 -19.68 1.14
C ARG A 161 4.68 -19.51 0.87
N CYS A 162 4.32 -19.19 -0.38
CA CYS A 162 2.93 -19.08 -0.80
C CYS A 162 2.70 -19.61 -2.21
N ALA A 163 1.44 -19.80 -2.57
CA ALA A 163 0.98 -19.98 -3.94
C ALA A 163 -0.19 -19.04 -4.24
N ILE A 164 -0.30 -18.62 -5.49
CA ILE A 164 -1.39 -17.74 -5.93
C ILE A 164 -2.36 -18.54 -6.81
N ALA A 165 -3.64 -18.52 -6.46
CA ALA A 165 -4.71 -19.07 -7.26
C ALA A 165 -5.55 -17.94 -7.89
N ALA A 166 -5.89 -18.10 -9.17
CA ALA A 166 -6.95 -17.32 -9.79
C ALA A 166 -8.25 -18.12 -9.67
N VAL A 167 -9.28 -17.55 -9.04
CA VAL A 167 -10.57 -18.19 -8.76
C VAL A 167 -11.70 -17.38 -9.38
N PHE A 168 -12.77 -18.03 -9.84
CA PHE A 168 -13.91 -17.37 -10.48
C PHE A 168 -15.21 -17.70 -9.76
N VAL A 169 -15.84 -16.66 -9.19
CA VAL A 169 -17.14 -16.72 -8.51
C VAL A 169 -18.08 -15.70 -9.15
N GLY A 170 -19.25 -16.13 -9.60
CA GLY A 170 -20.25 -15.23 -10.20
C GLY A 170 -19.74 -14.42 -11.40
N LYS A 171 -18.88 -15.04 -12.26
CA LYS A 171 -18.17 -14.39 -13.38
C LYS A 171 -17.11 -13.35 -12.98
N ARG A 172 -16.88 -13.13 -11.69
CA ARG A 172 -15.82 -12.25 -11.18
C ARG A 172 -14.57 -13.05 -10.86
N ARG A 173 -13.40 -12.50 -11.23
CA ARG A 173 -12.08 -13.09 -10.98
C ARG A 173 -11.52 -12.60 -9.64
N TRP A 174 -11.02 -13.53 -8.85
CA TRP A 174 -10.40 -13.34 -7.56
C TRP A 174 -8.98 -13.89 -7.57
N THR A 175 -8.05 -13.13 -7.01
CA THR A 175 -6.69 -13.55 -6.70
C THR A 175 -6.67 -14.01 -5.25
N VAL A 176 -6.33 -15.27 -5.03
CA VAL A 176 -6.30 -15.90 -3.71
C VAL A 176 -4.86 -16.26 -3.39
N GLU A 177 -4.35 -15.80 -2.25
CA GLU A 177 -3.06 -16.25 -1.73
C GLU A 177 -3.26 -17.41 -0.76
N LEU A 178 -2.57 -18.51 -1.05
CA LEU A 178 -2.53 -19.71 -0.25
C LEU A 178 -1.18 -19.80 0.45
N VAL A 179 -1.21 -20.10 1.73
CA VAL A 179 0.00 -20.34 2.54
C VAL A 179 -0.24 -21.57 3.42
N GLU A 180 0.84 -22.14 3.95
CA GLU A 180 0.73 -23.22 4.93
C GLU A 180 0.28 -22.65 6.28
N THR A 181 -0.46 -23.48 7.01
CA THR A 181 -0.88 -23.15 8.37
C THR A 181 0.34 -23.27 9.29
N PRO A 182 0.67 -22.23 10.08
CA PRO A 182 1.78 -22.31 11.02
C PRO A 182 1.59 -23.50 11.97
N GLY A 183 2.61 -24.36 12.10
CA GLY A 183 2.55 -25.54 12.96
C GLY A 183 1.89 -26.79 12.35
N SER A 184 1.34 -26.69 11.13
CA SER A 184 0.85 -27.84 10.37
C SER A 184 1.27 -27.72 8.91
N GLU A 185 2.27 -28.50 8.51
CA GLU A 185 2.65 -28.60 7.10
C GLU A 185 1.55 -29.25 6.25
N ALA A 186 0.53 -29.87 6.84
CA ALA A 186 -0.51 -30.58 6.12
C ALA A 186 -1.71 -29.70 5.70
N GLU A 187 -1.92 -28.55 6.36
CA GLU A 187 -3.12 -27.73 6.18
C GLU A 187 -2.81 -26.40 5.48
N LEU A 188 -3.61 -26.07 4.47
CA LEU A 188 -3.54 -24.77 3.80
C LEU A 188 -4.45 -23.76 4.51
N ARG A 189 -4.06 -22.49 4.46
CA ARG A 189 -4.93 -21.36 4.79
C ARG A 189 -4.93 -20.34 3.66
N ILE A 190 -6.03 -19.62 3.53
CA ILE A 190 -6.13 -18.48 2.64
C ILE A 190 -5.63 -17.23 3.40
N ALA A 191 -4.52 -16.67 2.95
CA ALA A 191 -3.94 -15.46 3.55
C ALA A 191 -4.68 -14.19 3.11
N GLN A 192 -5.08 -14.14 1.84
CA GLN A 192 -5.85 -13.01 1.29
C GLN A 192 -6.65 -13.42 0.07
N ILE A 193 -7.73 -12.67 -0.18
CA ILE A 193 -8.58 -12.75 -1.35
C ILE A 193 -8.77 -11.33 -1.88
N LYS A 194 -8.37 -11.08 -3.12
CA LYS A 194 -8.46 -9.75 -3.75
C LYS A 194 -9.07 -9.84 -5.15
N ALA A 195 -9.97 -8.93 -5.46
CA ALA A 195 -10.43 -8.67 -6.82
C ALA A 195 -9.53 -7.63 -7.50
N ARG A 196 -9.93 -7.24 -8.72
CA ARG A 196 -9.35 -6.10 -9.42
C ARG A 196 -9.34 -4.87 -8.50
N LEU A 197 -8.23 -4.12 -8.53
CA LEU A 197 -7.95 -2.93 -7.72
C LEU A 197 -8.00 -3.20 -6.20
N ASN A 198 -7.47 -4.35 -5.76
CA ASN A 198 -7.46 -4.79 -4.36
C ASN A 198 -8.85 -4.91 -3.69
N GLY A 199 -9.94 -4.94 -4.46
CA GLY A 199 -11.28 -5.05 -3.89
C GLY A 199 -11.46 -6.32 -3.06
N LEU A 200 -12.12 -6.21 -1.90
CA LEU A 200 -12.33 -7.33 -0.99
C LEU A 200 -13.60 -8.12 -1.33
N PRO A 201 -13.68 -9.42 -1.01
CA PRO A 201 -14.88 -10.22 -1.18
C PRO A 201 -15.92 -9.91 -0.09
N SER A 202 -17.21 -10.05 -0.44
CA SER A 202 -18.27 -10.20 0.57
C SER A 202 -18.10 -11.52 1.33
N ASN A 203 -18.78 -11.66 2.48
CA ASN A 203 -18.75 -12.91 3.26
C ASN A 203 -19.23 -14.11 2.44
N GLU A 204 -20.31 -13.96 1.68
CA GLU A 204 -20.84 -15.00 0.79
C GLU A 204 -19.81 -15.46 -0.25
N VAL A 205 -19.10 -14.50 -0.87
CA VAL A 205 -18.05 -14.83 -1.85
C VAL A 205 -16.84 -15.47 -1.18
N ARG A 206 -16.48 -15.02 0.03
CA ARG A 206 -15.40 -15.61 0.82
C ARG A 206 -15.71 -17.06 1.17
N GLU A 207 -16.90 -17.34 1.70
CA GLU A 207 -17.37 -18.70 2.01
C GLU A 207 -17.33 -19.58 0.75
N CYS A 208 -17.87 -19.08 -0.37
CA CYS A 208 -17.83 -19.80 -1.64
C CYS A 208 -16.39 -20.13 -2.10
N ILE A 209 -15.44 -19.23 -1.93
CA ILE A 209 -14.02 -19.47 -2.28
C ILE A 209 -13.38 -20.50 -1.34
N HIS A 210 -13.66 -20.41 -0.04
CA HIS A 210 -13.17 -21.38 0.96
C HIS A 210 -13.67 -22.80 0.67
N GLU A 211 -14.98 -22.95 0.43
CA GLU A 211 -15.59 -24.22 0.04
C GLU A 211 -15.01 -24.74 -1.28
N MET A 212 -14.90 -23.87 -2.29
CA MET A 212 -14.38 -24.22 -3.61
C MET A 212 -12.94 -24.72 -3.57
N LEU A 213 -12.12 -24.16 -2.68
CA LEU A 213 -10.72 -24.56 -2.52
C LEU A 213 -10.53 -25.65 -1.46
N GLY A 214 -11.59 -26.09 -0.78
CA GLY A 214 -11.49 -27.07 0.31
C GLY A 214 -10.61 -26.58 1.46
N VAL A 215 -10.52 -25.26 1.67
CA VAL A 215 -9.69 -24.64 2.72
C VAL A 215 -10.60 -24.17 3.82
N ASP A 216 -10.52 -24.80 4.99
CA ASP A 216 -11.35 -24.43 6.14
C ASP A 216 -11.10 -22.97 6.53
N PRO A 217 -12.13 -22.11 6.62
CA PRO A 217 -12.00 -20.76 7.18
C PRO A 217 -11.47 -20.76 8.62
N LYS A 218 -11.53 -21.91 9.32
CA LYS A 218 -11.12 -22.11 10.72
C LYS A 218 -9.84 -22.94 10.89
N ALA A 219 -9.04 -23.19 9.83
CA ALA A 219 -7.75 -23.88 9.99
C ALA A 219 -6.87 -23.11 11.01
N PRO A 220 -6.37 -23.78 12.07
CA PRO A 220 -5.96 -23.12 13.30
C PRO A 220 -4.66 -22.36 13.11
N ALA A 221 -4.70 -21.05 13.28
CA ALA A 221 -3.55 -20.36 13.85
C ALA A 221 -3.47 -20.78 15.33
N LEU A 222 -2.69 -21.80 15.68
CA LEU A 222 -2.29 -22.04 17.07
C LEU A 222 -0.92 -22.74 17.10
N ALA A 223 0.03 -22.40 17.96
CA ALA A 223 -0.16 -21.82 19.28
C ALA A 223 1.02 -20.94 19.72
N GLY A 224 0.65 -19.84 20.39
CA GLY A 224 1.51 -19.01 21.22
C GLY A 224 0.64 -18.07 22.05
N GLY A 225 -0.43 -18.57 22.67
CA GLY A 225 -1.34 -17.78 23.49
C GLY A 225 -2.71 -18.43 23.61
N LEU A 226 -3.24 -18.44 24.83
CA LEU A 226 -4.56 -18.95 25.25
C LEU A 226 -5.67 -18.79 24.18
N ARG A 227 -6.51 -19.83 24.02
CA ARG A 227 -7.75 -19.74 23.21
C ARG A 227 -8.54 -18.49 23.61
N PRO A 228 -8.94 -17.61 22.67
CA PRO A 228 -10.14 -16.84 22.89
C PRO A 228 -11.32 -17.81 22.71
N MET A 229 -12.17 -17.87 23.72
CA MET A 229 -13.63 -18.04 23.55
C MET A 229 -14.13 -17.18 22.37
N PRO A 230 -15.31 -17.40 21.75
CA PRO A 230 -15.81 -16.51 20.68
C PRO A 230 -15.51 -15.06 21.04
N GLN A 231 -14.52 -14.48 20.34
CA GLN A 231 -13.78 -13.35 20.86
C GLN A 231 -14.76 -12.20 20.89
N GLU A 232 -15.18 -11.83 22.09
CA GLU A 232 -16.12 -10.74 22.28
C GLU A 232 -15.49 -9.51 21.63
N ARG A 233 -16.08 -9.01 20.54
CA ARG A 233 -15.45 -8.00 19.69
C ARG A 233 -14.98 -6.85 20.56
N HIS A 234 -13.68 -6.58 20.58
CA HIS A 234 -13.07 -5.66 21.54
C HIS A 234 -13.69 -4.26 21.45
N TYR A 235 -13.98 -3.78 20.24
CA TYR A 235 -14.72 -2.54 20.04
C TYR A 235 -16.13 -2.59 20.66
N LEU A 236 -16.85 -3.72 20.64
CA LEU A 236 -18.16 -3.81 21.30
C LEU A 236 -18.06 -3.73 22.83
N GLN A 237 -16.98 -4.21 23.42
CA GLN A 237 -16.74 -4.06 24.87
C GLN A 237 -16.48 -2.61 25.22
N THR A 238 -15.58 -1.93 24.50
CA THR A 238 -15.31 -0.51 24.68
C THR A 238 -16.58 0.32 24.47
N LEU A 239 -17.38 0.00 23.44
CA LEU A 239 -18.67 0.66 23.18
C LEU A 239 -19.62 0.58 24.37
N ARG A 240 -19.71 -0.60 25.00
CA ARG A 240 -20.55 -0.82 26.19
C ARG A 240 -20.07 -0.02 27.41
N SER A 241 -18.77 0.26 27.51
CA SER A 241 -18.22 1.11 28.58
C SER A 241 -18.51 2.60 28.34
N VAL A 242 -18.43 3.08 27.10
CA VAL A 242 -18.60 4.52 26.79
C VAL A 242 -20.06 4.93 26.62
N LEU A 243 -20.95 4.06 26.12
CA LEU A 243 -22.35 4.39 25.85
C LEU A 243 -23.12 4.96 27.06
N PRO A 244 -23.00 4.40 28.28
CA PRO A 244 -23.69 4.96 29.45
C PRO A 244 -23.24 6.39 29.78
N ILE A 245 -21.94 6.68 29.64
CA ILE A 245 -21.36 7.99 29.90
C ILE A 245 -21.88 9.01 28.88
N LEU A 246 -21.86 8.64 27.59
CA LEU A 246 -22.40 9.50 26.52
C LEU A 246 -23.89 9.84 26.77
N ARG A 247 -24.69 8.86 27.21
CA ARG A 247 -26.10 9.07 27.57
C ARG A 247 -26.27 10.00 28.77
N GLU A 248 -25.46 9.85 29.81
CA GLU A 248 -25.51 10.70 31.00
C GLU A 248 -25.24 12.17 30.66
N HIS A 249 -24.33 12.41 29.71
CA HIS A 249 -23.99 13.75 29.22
C HIS A 249 -24.92 14.27 28.10
N GLY A 250 -25.95 13.52 27.74
CA GLY A 250 -26.94 13.94 26.73
C GLY A 250 -26.44 13.92 25.29
N VAL A 251 -25.30 13.28 25.02
CA VAL A 251 -24.77 13.11 23.66
C VAL A 251 -25.66 12.14 22.90
N ARG A 252 -26.14 12.54 21.72
CA ARG A 252 -27.05 11.71 20.92
C ARG A 252 -26.32 10.97 19.82
N ARG A 253 -25.26 11.56 19.28
CA ARG A 253 -24.45 10.93 18.24
C ARG A 253 -22.97 11.28 18.43
N VAL A 254 -22.10 10.32 18.14
CA VAL A 254 -20.66 10.55 18.02
C VAL A 254 -20.23 10.25 16.60
N HIS A 255 -19.49 11.17 15.97
CA HIS A 255 -18.97 11.03 14.62
C HIS A 255 -17.43 11.08 14.65
N VAL A 256 -16.80 9.99 14.22
CA VAL A 256 -15.34 9.87 14.14
C VAL A 256 -14.93 9.87 12.68
N SER A 257 -14.14 10.87 12.26
CA SER A 257 -13.58 10.93 10.90
C SER A 257 -12.16 10.37 10.89
N PHE A 258 -11.81 9.64 9.84
CA PHE A 258 -10.45 9.18 9.63
C PHE A 258 -10.03 9.28 8.17
N ASP A 259 -8.74 9.47 7.97
CA ASP A 259 -8.12 9.62 6.65
C ASP A 259 -6.71 9.03 6.67
N GLY A 260 -6.38 8.30 5.61
CA GLY A 260 -5.05 7.76 5.40
C GLY A 260 -4.67 7.78 3.94
N ALA A 261 -3.36 7.90 3.69
CA ALA A 261 -2.72 7.72 2.40
C ALA A 261 -1.21 7.56 2.56
N GLY A 262 -0.56 6.93 1.58
CA GLY A 262 0.90 6.90 1.50
C GLY A 262 1.59 6.19 2.65
N ASP A 263 0.95 5.14 3.19
CA ASP A 263 1.44 4.28 4.29
C ASP A 263 1.33 4.97 5.67
N SER A 264 0.40 5.92 5.79
CA SER A 264 0.06 6.61 7.03
C SER A 264 -1.43 6.87 7.10
N GLY A 265 -2.02 6.77 8.28
CA GLY A 265 -3.43 7.06 8.50
C GLY A 265 -3.70 7.34 9.97
N SER A 266 -4.67 8.21 10.22
CA SER A 266 -5.09 8.60 11.56
C SER A 266 -6.56 8.98 11.59
N ILE A 267 -7.13 8.94 12.80
CA ILE A 267 -8.37 9.65 13.09
C ILE A 267 -8.09 11.16 13.02
N ASP A 268 -8.90 11.88 12.26
CA ASP A 268 -8.79 13.33 12.09
C ASP A 268 -9.41 14.05 13.29
N TYR A 269 -10.64 13.67 13.64
CA TYR A 269 -11.39 14.25 14.75
C TYR A 269 -12.49 13.30 15.23
N VAL A 270 -12.91 13.54 16.48
CA VAL A 270 -14.10 12.97 17.08
C VAL A 270 -15.03 14.14 17.41
N ASP A 271 -16.25 14.08 16.91
CA ASP A 271 -17.28 15.07 17.16
C ASP A 271 -18.42 14.46 17.98
N TYR A 272 -18.91 15.24 18.95
CA TYR A 272 -19.96 14.84 19.89
C TYR A 272 -21.17 15.73 19.63
N GLU A 273 -22.16 15.17 18.94
CA GLU A 273 -23.39 15.87 18.60
C GLU A 273 -24.38 15.81 19.76
N ASP A 274 -24.93 16.98 20.08
CA ASP A 274 -25.81 17.23 21.21
C ASP A 274 -25.14 16.99 22.58
N GLY A 275 -25.72 17.56 23.64
CA GLY A 275 -25.20 17.42 25.00
C GLY A 275 -23.96 18.29 25.30
N GLU A 276 -23.48 18.18 26.53
CA GLU A 276 -22.26 18.84 27.00
C GLU A 276 -21.35 17.81 27.67
N ILE A 277 -20.30 17.40 26.95
CA ILE A 277 -19.26 16.50 27.46
C ILE A 277 -17.88 17.13 27.20
N ASP A 278 -17.03 17.12 28.24
CA ASP A 278 -15.60 17.32 28.07
C ASP A 278 -14.95 15.93 27.95
N ALA A 279 -14.99 15.38 26.73
CA ALA A 279 -14.60 13.99 26.48
C ALA A 279 -13.12 13.70 26.76
N GLU A 280 -12.29 14.74 26.83
CA GLU A 280 -10.88 14.65 27.20
C GLU A 280 -10.68 14.61 28.72
N ALA A 281 -11.60 15.19 29.50
CA ALA A 281 -11.55 15.18 30.96
C ALA A 281 -12.30 13.99 31.59
N VAL A 282 -13.34 13.49 30.94
CA VAL A 282 -14.13 12.36 31.45
C VAL A 282 -13.38 11.06 31.22
N MET A 283 -13.16 10.30 32.29
CA MET A 283 -12.36 9.06 32.25
C MET A 283 -13.25 7.82 32.20
N VAL A 284 -12.82 6.83 31.42
CA VAL A 284 -13.48 5.53 31.29
C VAL A 284 -12.46 4.39 31.43
N GLU A 285 -12.89 3.27 31.98
CA GLU A 285 -12.10 2.03 31.98
C GLU A 285 -12.58 1.09 30.87
N HIS A 286 -11.65 0.62 30.05
CA HIS A 286 -11.92 -0.38 29.03
C HIS A 286 -10.72 -1.30 28.81
N GLN A 287 -10.92 -2.35 28.01
CA GLN A 287 -9.82 -3.20 27.56
C GLN A 287 -9.22 -2.60 26.29
N ARG A 288 -7.91 -2.37 26.29
CA ARG A 288 -7.15 -1.94 25.12
C ARG A 288 -6.33 -3.10 24.58
N VAL A 289 -6.36 -3.27 23.26
CA VAL A 289 -5.53 -4.25 22.57
C VAL A 289 -4.32 -3.54 21.99
N SER A 290 -3.13 -3.92 22.43
CA SER A 290 -1.88 -3.44 21.84
C SER A 290 -1.21 -4.54 21.03
N ARG A 291 -0.61 -4.17 19.90
CA ARG A 291 0.18 -5.06 19.05
C ARG A 291 1.59 -4.52 18.98
N ARG A 292 2.55 -5.27 19.54
CA ARG A 292 3.96 -4.91 19.51
C ARG A 292 4.76 -5.97 18.75
N PHE A 293 5.72 -5.53 17.96
CA PHE A 293 6.64 -6.44 17.30
C PHE A 293 7.79 -6.77 18.25
N GLY A 294 7.84 -8.01 18.75
CA GLY A 294 8.93 -8.55 19.55
C GLY A 294 9.79 -9.53 18.72
N GLY A 295 10.99 -9.87 19.20
CA GLY A 295 12.01 -10.62 18.44
C GLY A 295 11.61 -11.94 17.79
N GLU A 296 10.44 -12.51 18.09
CA GLU A 296 9.90 -13.75 17.49
C GLU A 296 8.52 -13.56 16.82
N GLY A 297 7.98 -12.33 16.73
CA GLY A 297 6.71 -12.05 16.04
C GLY A 297 5.87 -10.93 16.67
N TRP A 298 4.62 -10.82 16.20
CA TRP A 298 3.63 -9.90 16.77
C TRP A 298 3.11 -10.45 18.10
N ILE A 299 3.33 -9.71 19.16
CA ILE A 299 2.79 -9.97 20.50
C ILE A 299 1.52 -9.12 20.64
N VAL A 300 0.39 -9.77 20.90
CA VAL A 300 -0.89 -9.12 21.19
C VAL A 300 -1.09 -9.15 22.70
N GLU A 301 -1.21 -7.97 23.31
CA GLU A 301 -1.48 -7.83 24.74
C GLU A 301 -2.81 -7.11 24.93
N THR A 302 -3.61 -7.60 25.88
CA THR A 302 -4.84 -6.95 26.31
C THR A 302 -4.67 -6.49 27.73
N GLU A 303 -4.78 -5.19 27.95
CA GLU A 303 -4.68 -4.58 29.27
C GLU A 303 -5.94 -3.79 29.60
N ARG A 304 -6.25 -3.70 30.90
CA ARG A 304 -7.27 -2.76 31.39
C ARG A 304 -6.61 -1.40 31.51
N VAL A 305 -7.11 -0.44 30.73
CA VAL A 305 -6.64 0.93 30.75
C VAL A 305 -7.72 1.86 31.27
N ARG A 306 -7.29 2.94 31.92
CA ARG A 306 -8.13 4.07 32.29
C ARG A 306 -7.66 5.28 31.50
N CYS A 307 -8.45 5.71 30.52
CA CYS A 307 -8.14 6.81 29.61
C CYS A 307 -9.35 7.75 29.49
N SER A 308 -9.23 8.82 28.72
CA SER A 308 -10.34 9.72 28.43
C SER A 308 -11.40 9.01 27.56
N VAL A 309 -12.64 9.47 27.60
CA VAL A 309 -13.71 8.97 26.71
C VAL A 309 -13.30 9.14 25.25
N ASP A 310 -12.64 10.25 24.91
CA ASP A 310 -12.17 10.51 23.56
C ASP A 310 -11.13 9.48 23.08
N GLU A 311 -10.15 9.19 23.92
CA GLU A 311 -9.15 8.18 23.64
C GLU A 311 -9.76 6.77 23.54
N ALA A 312 -10.74 6.43 24.39
CA ALA A 312 -11.46 5.16 24.30
C ALA A 312 -12.26 5.02 23.00
N ILE A 313 -12.84 6.12 22.48
CA ILE A 313 -13.54 6.14 21.20
C ILE A 313 -12.56 6.00 20.02
N LYS A 314 -11.36 6.57 20.11
CA LYS A 314 -10.29 6.37 19.13
C LYS A 314 -9.83 4.91 19.09
N ASP A 315 -9.55 4.30 20.25
CA ASP A 315 -9.20 2.88 20.35
C ASP A 315 -10.27 1.98 19.75
N LEU A 316 -11.53 2.22 20.13
CA LEU A 316 -12.70 1.53 19.57
C LEU A 316 -12.72 1.61 18.04
N THR A 317 -12.44 2.79 17.49
CA THR A 317 -12.45 3.02 16.04
C THR A 317 -11.34 2.26 15.35
N TYR A 318 -10.12 2.28 15.89
CA TYR A 318 -9.01 1.49 15.35
C TYR A 318 -9.26 -0.02 15.46
N ASP A 319 -9.79 -0.50 16.59
CA ASP A 319 -10.17 -1.90 16.77
C ASP A 319 -11.20 -2.35 15.72
N TYR A 320 -12.20 -1.52 15.44
CA TYR A 320 -13.23 -1.84 14.44
C TYR A 320 -12.66 -1.77 13.01
N LEU A 321 -11.84 -0.76 12.69
CA LEU A 321 -11.12 -0.66 11.41
C LEU A 321 -10.26 -1.90 11.16
N ASP A 322 -9.52 -2.35 12.18
CA ASP A 322 -8.72 -3.56 12.11
C ASP A 322 -9.57 -4.80 11.85
N GLU A 323 -10.73 -4.94 12.48
CA GLU A 323 -11.64 -6.07 12.22
C GLU A 323 -12.12 -6.11 10.76
N THR A 324 -12.24 -4.95 10.09
CA THR A 324 -12.62 -4.93 8.66
C THR A 324 -11.56 -5.52 7.74
N GLN A 325 -10.29 -5.54 8.16
CA GLN A 325 -9.13 -5.89 7.33
C GLN A 325 -9.00 -5.04 6.04
N VAL A 326 -9.66 -3.87 5.99
CA VAL A 326 -9.55 -2.94 4.87
C VAL A 326 -8.26 -2.14 5.01
N ASP A 327 -7.45 -2.14 3.96
CA ASP A 327 -6.24 -1.32 3.88
C ASP A 327 -6.61 0.12 3.47
N TRP A 328 -6.95 0.93 4.47
CA TRP A 328 -7.43 2.31 4.29
C TRP A 328 -6.32 3.37 4.34
N TYR A 329 -5.06 2.97 4.58
CA TYR A 329 -3.97 3.93 4.80
C TYR A 329 -2.76 3.75 3.86
N ASN A 330 -2.59 2.58 3.21
CA ASN A 330 -1.49 2.40 2.26
C ASN A 330 -1.82 2.92 0.86
N ASN A 331 -0.76 3.24 0.08
CA ASN A 331 -0.86 3.65 -1.33
C ASN A 331 -1.76 4.89 -1.56
N ASP A 332 -2.83 4.75 -2.34
CA ASP A 332 -3.80 5.81 -2.63
C ASP A 332 -4.62 6.20 -1.39
N GLY A 333 -4.62 5.33 -0.38
CA GLY A 333 -5.26 5.59 0.89
C GLY A 333 -6.76 5.37 0.88
N GLY A 334 -7.42 5.95 1.86
CA GLY A 334 -8.81 5.74 2.19
C GLY A 334 -9.26 6.73 3.24
N PHE A 335 -10.55 6.87 3.38
CA PHE A 335 -11.18 7.77 4.34
C PHE A 335 -12.52 7.20 4.73
N GLY A 336 -13.09 7.71 5.80
CA GLY A 336 -14.40 7.25 6.20
C GLY A 336 -14.81 7.80 7.53
N ALA A 337 -15.87 7.21 8.06
CA ALA A 337 -16.43 7.63 9.31
C ALA A 337 -16.97 6.45 10.12
N LEU A 338 -16.81 6.53 11.43
CA LEU A 338 -17.55 5.73 12.39
C LEU A 338 -18.61 6.61 13.04
N VAL A 339 -19.85 6.13 13.09
CA VAL A 339 -20.98 6.81 13.71
C VAL A 339 -21.54 5.93 14.81
N ILE A 340 -21.58 6.47 16.03
CA ILE A 340 -22.26 5.88 17.17
C ILE A 340 -23.59 6.61 17.34
N ASP A 341 -24.69 5.90 17.17
CA ASP A 341 -26.02 6.36 17.56
C ASP A 341 -26.25 5.96 19.02
N VAL A 342 -26.14 6.93 19.92
CA VAL A 342 -26.18 6.71 21.37
C VAL A 342 -27.60 6.37 21.84
N GLU A 343 -28.60 6.95 21.18
CA GLU A 343 -30.03 6.74 21.47
C GLU A 343 -30.44 5.31 21.13
N HIS A 344 -30.14 4.85 19.92
CA HIS A 344 -30.47 3.50 19.46
C HIS A 344 -29.45 2.45 19.92
N GLY A 345 -28.29 2.86 20.43
CA GLY A 345 -27.22 1.97 20.86
C GLY A 345 -26.58 1.20 19.72
N THR A 346 -26.49 1.82 18.54
CA THR A 346 -25.94 1.20 17.32
C THR A 346 -24.66 1.89 16.90
N VAL A 347 -23.77 1.14 16.23
CA VAL A 347 -22.56 1.68 15.62
C VAL A 347 -22.49 1.29 14.15
N SER A 348 -22.11 2.22 13.29
CA SER A 348 -21.85 1.98 11.87
C SER A 348 -20.46 2.47 11.50
N LEU A 349 -19.75 1.70 10.69
CA LEU A 349 -18.43 2.06 10.16
C LEU A 349 -18.50 2.04 8.63
N GLU A 350 -18.20 3.18 8.02
CA GLU A 350 -18.04 3.33 6.58
C GLU A 350 -16.56 3.51 6.27
N VAL A 351 -15.99 2.63 5.45
CA VAL A 351 -14.59 2.70 5.02
C VAL A 351 -14.55 2.82 3.51
N ASN A 352 -14.12 3.98 3.01
CA ASN A 352 -13.91 4.24 1.59
C ASN A 352 -12.43 4.10 1.25
N VAL A 353 -12.12 3.47 0.12
CA VAL A 353 -10.75 3.40 -0.41
C VAL A 353 -10.64 4.31 -1.63
N ARG A 354 -9.57 5.09 -1.69
CA ARG A 354 -9.30 5.97 -2.82
C ARG A 354 -8.75 5.17 -3.98
N LEU A 355 -9.07 5.65 -5.17
CA LEU A 355 -8.58 5.11 -6.42
C LEU A 355 -8.13 6.25 -7.33
N THR A 356 -6.86 6.29 -7.68
CA THR A 356 -6.35 7.21 -8.70
C THR A 356 -6.14 6.46 -10.02
N GLU A 357 -6.95 6.78 -11.03
CA GLU A 357 -6.78 6.29 -12.40
C GLU A 357 -6.31 7.44 -13.31
N SER A 358 -5.26 7.21 -14.08
CA SER A 358 -4.80 8.15 -15.10
C SER A 358 -4.51 7.40 -16.40
N SER A 359 -5.17 7.81 -17.49
CA SER A 359 -4.88 7.36 -18.85
C SER A 359 -4.29 8.50 -19.69
N THR A 360 -3.49 8.15 -20.68
CA THR A 360 -3.03 9.07 -21.71
C THR A 360 -3.74 8.66 -22.98
N GLU A 361 -4.81 9.37 -23.33
CA GLU A 361 -5.63 9.07 -24.51
C GLU A 361 -4.98 9.54 -25.81
N PHE A 362 -4.11 10.55 -25.71
CA PHE A 362 -3.38 11.11 -26.83
C PHE A 362 -2.05 11.69 -26.36
N SER A 363 -1.01 11.46 -27.13
CA SER A 363 0.31 12.06 -26.95
C SER A 363 0.92 12.18 -28.34
N SER A 364 1.16 13.40 -28.80
CA SER A 364 1.94 13.68 -30.00
C SER A 364 3.11 14.60 -29.67
N GLU A 365 4.14 14.51 -30.49
CA GLU A 365 5.25 15.45 -30.53
C GLU A 365 5.29 16.00 -31.95
N ILE A 366 5.24 17.32 -32.08
CA ILE A 366 5.28 17.98 -33.39
C ILE A 366 6.55 18.81 -33.43
N SER A 367 7.35 18.62 -34.47
CA SER A 367 8.51 19.45 -34.72
C SER A 367 8.08 20.88 -35.05
N ILE A 368 8.63 21.86 -34.34
CA ILE A 368 8.31 23.28 -34.52
C ILE A 368 8.89 23.82 -35.84
N GLU A 369 9.96 23.20 -36.34
CA GLU A 369 10.64 23.62 -37.57
C GLU A 369 9.99 23.04 -38.83
N THR A 370 9.44 21.82 -38.76
CA THR A 370 8.89 21.12 -39.94
C THR A 370 7.37 20.98 -39.90
N GLY A 371 6.73 21.08 -38.72
CA GLY A 371 5.28 20.94 -38.55
C GLY A 371 4.75 19.51 -38.64
N GLU A 372 5.63 18.51 -38.69
CA GLU A 372 5.28 17.10 -38.80
C GLU A 372 5.24 16.42 -37.41
N GLU A 373 4.35 15.44 -37.23
CA GLU A 373 4.30 14.58 -36.04
C GLU A 373 5.45 13.55 -36.10
N GLU A 374 6.26 13.46 -35.02
CA GLU A 374 7.36 12.49 -34.86
C GLU A 374 6.93 11.16 -34.21
#